data_AF-A0A3R6YBE5-F1
#
_entry.id   AF-A0A3R6YBE5-F1
#
_cell.length_a   1.000
_cell.length_b   1.000
_cell.length_c   1.000
_cell.angle_alpha   90.00
_cell.angle_beta   90.00
_cell.angle_gamma   90.00
#
_symmetry.space_group_name_H-M   'P 1'
#
loop_
_entity.id
_entity.type
_entity.pdbx_description
1 polymer ?
#
loop_
_entity_poly.entity_id
_entity_poly.type
_entity_poly.pdbx_seq_one_letter_code
_entity_poly.pdbx_strand_id
1 'polypeptide(L)'
;MVQEDASVLHGVTIKLPKDKRATIEVPVQGATKQFKLTSSDTHLYSQVINLVPDKKNSQNFVPGKPFARSFSLVETVEVPKKRDVVATEPSPAMDGSPAKKKSKKSKKHRTAE
;
A
#
# COMPACT_ATOMS: atom_id res chain seq x y z
N MET A 1 -13.59 13.84 16.99
CA MET A 1 -13.38 13.67 15.53
C MET A 1 -12.20 14.57 15.18
N VAL A 2 -11.01 14.00 14.95
CA VAL A 2 -9.82 14.81 14.66
C VAL A 2 -9.93 15.24 13.19
N GLN A 3 -10.21 16.53 12.95
CA GLN A 3 -10.06 17.11 11.62
C GLN A 3 -8.56 17.15 11.33
N GLU A 4 -8.12 16.47 10.28
CA GLU A 4 -6.74 16.60 9.81
C GLU A 4 -6.58 17.98 9.16
N ASP A 5 -5.68 18.79 9.72
CA ASP A 5 -5.37 20.13 9.23
C ASP A 5 -4.35 20.04 8.08
N ALA A 6 -4.73 20.47 6.89
CA ALA A 6 -3.85 20.47 5.72
C ALA A 6 -2.62 21.39 5.88
N SER A 7 -2.64 22.32 6.83
CA SER A 7 -1.50 23.21 7.12
C SER A 7 -0.23 22.43 7.52
N VAL A 8 -0.37 21.24 8.10
CA VAL A 8 0.77 20.38 8.48
C VAL A 8 1.55 19.84 7.29
N LEU A 9 0.97 19.90 6.08
CA LEU A 9 1.63 19.54 4.83
C LEU A 9 2.42 20.71 4.22
N HIS A 10 2.46 21.88 4.88
CA HIS A 10 3.23 23.02 4.40
C HIS A 10 4.71 22.66 4.24
N GLY A 11 5.29 22.96 3.08
CA GLY A 11 6.68 22.65 2.77
C GLY A 11 6.96 21.19 2.34
N VAL A 12 5.98 20.29 2.40
CA VAL A 12 6.14 18.91 1.92
C VAL A 12 6.28 18.90 0.40
N THR A 13 7.44 18.45 -0.08
CA THR A 13 7.73 18.30 -1.51
C THR A 13 7.78 16.83 -1.88
N ILE A 14 6.96 16.43 -2.86
CA ILE A 14 6.84 15.04 -3.29
C ILE A 14 7.24 14.95 -4.76
N LYS A 15 8.23 14.10 -5.06
CA LYS A 15 8.60 13.79 -6.45
C LYS A 15 7.58 12.82 -7.01
N LEU A 16 6.74 13.29 -7.93
CA LEU A 16 5.77 12.44 -8.59
C LEU A 16 6.48 11.53 -9.60
N PRO A 17 6.42 10.20 -9.44
CA PRO A 17 6.97 9.29 -10.41
C PRO A 17 6.17 9.33 -11.72
N LYS A 18 6.83 8.94 -12.80
CA LYS A 18 6.26 8.87 -14.15
C LYS A 18 5.22 7.75 -14.28
N ASP A 19 5.31 6.76 -13.40
CA ASP A 19 4.40 5.61 -13.38
C ASP A 19 2.99 6.03 -12.93
N LYS A 20 1.98 5.46 -13.59
CA LYS A 20 0.57 5.76 -13.34
C LYS A 20 0.01 5.12 -12.06
N ARG A 21 0.74 4.22 -11.42
CA ARG A 21 0.34 3.47 -10.22
C ARG A 21 1.41 3.52 -9.15
N ALA A 22 1.68 4.72 -8.67
CA ALA A 22 2.71 4.93 -7.68
C ALA A 22 2.13 5.11 -6.28
N THR A 23 2.92 4.67 -5.31
CA THR A 23 2.73 4.93 -3.90
C THR A 23 3.96 5.66 -3.39
N ILE A 24 3.77 6.79 -2.73
CA ILE A 24 4.85 7.66 -2.27
C ILE A 24 4.67 7.90 -0.78
N GLU A 25 5.74 7.76 -0.01
CA GLU A 25 5.72 8.11 1.41
C GLU A 25 5.71 9.64 1.57
N VAL A 26 4.86 10.12 2.46
CA VAL A 26 4.68 11.56 2.70
C VAL A 26 5.43 11.92 3.98
N PRO A 27 6.55 12.66 3.89
CA PRO A 27 7.33 13.03 5.07
C PRO A 27 6.66 14.18 5.81
N VAL A 28 5.79 13.86 6.76
CA VAL A 28 5.16 14.86 7.64
C VAL A 28 5.92 14.90 8.97
N GLN A 29 6.64 15.98 9.23
CA GLN A 29 7.39 16.15 10.48
C GLN A 29 6.42 16.41 11.64
N GLY A 30 6.64 15.74 12.78
CA GLY A 30 5.81 15.89 13.98
C GLY A 30 4.45 15.18 13.92
N ALA A 31 4.16 14.44 12.84
CA ALA A 31 2.95 13.62 12.77
C ALA A 31 3.12 12.32 13.57
N THR A 32 2.12 12.00 14.38
CA THR A 32 2.01 10.69 15.06
C THR A 32 1.61 9.57 14.11
N LYS A 33 1.11 9.94 12.92
CA LYS A 33 0.64 9.03 11.88
C LYS A 33 1.55 9.12 10.66
N GLN A 34 1.77 7.98 10.02
CA GLN A 34 2.45 7.92 8.73
C GLN A 34 1.41 7.92 7.62
N PHE A 35 1.73 8.58 6.50
CA PHE A 35 0.84 8.69 5.36
C PHE A 35 1.54 8.30 4.06
N LYS A 36 0.77 7.71 3.15
CA LYS A 36 1.18 7.44 1.77
C LYS A 36 0.25 8.12 0.80
N LEU A 37 0.83 8.67 -0.26
CA LEU A 37 0.13 9.24 -1.39
C LEU A 37 0.03 8.18 -2.49
N THR A 38 -1.18 7.78 -2.86
CA THR A 38 -1.44 6.81 -3.92
C THR A 38 -2.06 7.50 -5.12
N SER A 39 -1.56 7.23 -6.32
CA SER A 39 -2.17 7.76 -7.55
C SER A 39 -3.44 6.99 -7.89
N SER A 40 -4.53 7.70 -8.18
CA SER A 40 -5.79 7.08 -8.62
C SER A 40 -5.81 6.86 -10.15
N ASP A 41 -6.69 5.95 -10.60
CA ASP A 41 -6.87 5.65 -12.02
C ASP A 41 -7.48 6.87 -12.76
N THR A 42 -7.08 7.06 -14.02
CA THR A 42 -7.64 8.06 -14.93
C THR A 42 -9.15 7.94 -15.08
N HIS A 43 -9.69 6.73 -15.08
CA HIS A 43 -11.13 6.52 -15.18
C HIS A 43 -11.93 7.10 -14.00
N LEU A 44 -11.31 7.23 -12.82
CA LEU A 44 -11.96 7.80 -11.64
C LEU A 44 -12.05 9.33 -11.77
N TYR A 45 -10.93 10.00 -12.05
CA TYR A 45 -10.92 11.47 -12.09
C TYR A 45 -11.41 12.07 -13.41
N SER A 46 -11.63 11.26 -14.45
CA SER A 46 -12.26 11.72 -15.69
C SER A 46 -13.78 11.92 -15.56
N GLN A 47 -14.40 11.33 -14.53
CA GLN A 47 -15.84 11.45 -14.28
C GLN A 47 -16.23 12.74 -13.57
N VAL A 48 -15.25 13.44 -12.97
CA VAL A 48 -15.48 14.68 -12.24
C VAL A 48 -15.19 15.90 -13.11
N ILE A 49 -16.03 16.93 -12.96
CA ILE A 49 -15.88 18.20 -13.67
C ILE A 49 -15.28 19.22 -12.69
N ASN A 50 -14.14 19.79 -13.06
CA ASN A 50 -13.55 20.90 -12.33
C ASN A 50 -14.39 22.17 -12.59
N LEU A 51 -15.02 22.73 -11.56
CA LEU A 51 -15.77 23.98 -11.67
C LEU A 51 -14.93 25.12 -11.12
N VAL A 52 -14.80 26.19 -11.91
CA VAL A 52 -14.06 27.40 -11.53
C VAL A 52 -15.01 28.60 -11.52
N PRO A 53 -14.78 29.59 -10.63
CA PRO A 53 -15.57 30.82 -10.64
C PRO A 53 -15.49 31.52 -12.00
N ASP A 54 -16.63 32.00 -12.49
CA ASP A 54 -16.65 32.82 -13.71
C ASP A 54 -15.91 34.14 -13.46
N LYS A 55 -15.02 34.50 -14.38
CA LYS A 55 -14.23 35.73 -14.34
C LYS A 55 -15.09 36.99 -14.36
N LYS A 56 -16.26 36.93 -14.99
CA LYS A 56 -17.17 38.09 -15.09
C LYS A 56 -18.07 38.20 -13.87
N ASN A 57 -18.45 37.08 -13.27
CA ASN A 57 -19.30 37.03 -12.10
C ASN A 57 -18.95 35.83 -11.22
N SER A 58 -18.15 36.06 -10.17
CA SER A 58 -17.66 35.02 -9.26
C SER A 58 -18.76 34.30 -8.47
N GLN A 59 -20.04 34.69 -8.60
CA GLN A 59 -21.18 33.97 -8.03
C GLN A 59 -21.60 32.76 -8.88
N ASN A 60 -21.17 32.70 -10.14
CA ASN A 60 -21.44 31.59 -11.05
C ASN A 60 -20.17 30.74 -11.26
N PHE A 61 -20.37 29.46 -11.59
CA PHE A 61 -19.29 28.52 -11.86
C PHE A 61 -19.39 27.98 -13.27
N VAL A 62 -18.23 27.86 -13.92
CA VAL A 62 -18.11 27.31 -15.28
C VAL A 62 -17.15 26.13 -15.30
N PRO A 63 -17.30 25.18 -16.24
CA PRO A 63 -16.33 24.10 -16.41
C PRO A 63 -14.93 24.65 -16.71
N GLY A 64 -13.98 24.27 -15.87
CA GLY A 64 -12.55 24.55 -16.01
C GLY A 64 -11.81 23.43 -16.75
N LYS A 65 -10.48 23.46 -16.65
CA LYS A 65 -9.62 22.41 -17.22
C LYS A 65 -9.81 21.10 -16.44
N PRO A 66 -9.83 19.94 -17.14
CA PRO A 66 -9.93 18.63 -16.49
C PRO A 66 -8.72 18.34 -15.60
N PHE A 67 -8.91 17.48 -14.62
CA PHE A 67 -7.82 17.02 -13.76
C PHE A 67 -6.82 16.19 -14.57
N ALA A 68 -5.54 16.49 -14.41
CA ALA A 68 -4.47 15.74 -15.09
C ALA A 68 -4.09 14.45 -14.33
N ARG A 69 -4.20 14.48 -12.99
CA ARG A 69 -3.91 13.38 -12.06
C ARG A 69 -4.78 13.57 -10.81
N SER A 70 -5.05 12.48 -10.11
CA SER A 70 -5.61 12.51 -8.77
C SER A 70 -4.79 11.63 -7.83
N PHE A 71 -4.84 11.97 -6.55
CA PHE A 71 -4.15 11.23 -5.51
C PHE A 71 -5.04 11.04 -4.30
N SER A 72 -4.80 9.96 -3.58
CA SER A 72 -5.42 9.71 -2.28
C SER A 72 -4.33 9.68 -1.22
N LEU A 73 -4.50 10.49 -0.17
CA LEU A 73 -3.67 10.44 1.01
C LEU A 73 -4.25 9.39 1.94
N VAL A 74 -3.47 8.36 2.27
CA VAL A 74 -3.92 7.21 3.06
C VAL A 74 -3.02 7.08 4.29
N GLU A 75 -3.62 6.98 5.46
CA GLU A 75 -2.91 6.65 6.70
C GLU A 75 -2.38 5.21 6.61
N THR A 76 -1.11 5.02 6.91
CA THR A 76 -0.50 3.69 6.94
C THR A 76 -0.45 3.16 8.37
N VAL A 77 -1.00 1.96 8.55
CA VAL A 77 -0.87 1.20 9.79
C VAL A 77 0.17 0.12 9.58
N GLU A 78 1.23 0.12 10.39
CA GLU A 78 2.18 -1.00 10.42
C GLU A 78 1.53 -2.18 11.12
N VAL A 79 1.17 -3.21 10.35
CA VAL A 79 0.72 -4.48 10.93
C VAL A 79 1.95 -5.24 11.42
N PRO A 80 2.07 -5.52 12.74
CA PRO A 80 3.21 -6.28 13.24
C PRO A 80 3.23 -7.66 12.58
N LYS A 81 4.32 -7.97 11.88
CA LYS A 81 4.55 -9.34 11.41
C LYS A 81 4.68 -10.22 12.65
N LYS A 82 3.84 -11.26 12.76
CA LYS A 82 3.99 -12.26 13.82
C LYS A 82 5.44 -12.73 13.79
N ARG A 83 6.15 -12.61 14.92
CA ARG A 83 7.42 -13.30 15.09
C ARG A 83 7.11 -14.77 14.92
N ASP A 84 7.69 -15.41 13.91
CA ASP A 84 7.74 -16.86 13.88
C ASP A 84 8.39 -17.27 15.20
N VAL A 85 7.59 -17.87 16.07
CA VAL A 85 8.09 -18.52 17.27
C VAL A 85 9.00 -19.62 16.75
N VAL A 86 10.30 -19.35 16.73
CA VAL A 86 11.32 -20.39 16.63
C VAL A 86 10.94 -21.41 17.69
N ALA A 87 10.45 -22.56 17.25
CA ALA A 87 10.10 -23.65 18.13
C ALA A 87 11.38 -24.00 18.90
N THR A 88 11.43 -23.57 20.15
CA THR A 88 12.46 -23.93 21.11
C THR A 88 12.52 -25.45 21.14
N GLU A 89 13.69 -26.00 20.82
CA GLU A 89 14.00 -27.41 21.04
C GLU A 89 13.66 -27.84 22.47
N PRO A 90 13.23 -29.08 22.66
CA PRO A 90 13.57 -29.80 23.87
C PRO A 90 14.42 -31.03 23.52
N SER A 91 15.61 -31.08 24.12
CA SER A 91 16.44 -32.27 24.26
C SER A 91 17.07 -32.20 25.66
N PRO A 92 17.40 -33.31 26.37
CA PRO A 92 17.26 -34.74 26.04
C PRO A 92 16.61 -35.58 27.16
N ALA A 93 16.00 -36.73 26.82
CA ALA A 93 16.05 -37.93 27.67
C ALA A 93 15.81 -39.19 26.82
N MET A 94 16.75 -40.14 26.95
CA MET A 94 16.77 -41.52 26.44
C MET A 94 15.49 -42.29 26.91
N ASP A 95 15.01 -43.38 26.33
CA ASP A 95 15.63 -44.49 25.61
C ASP A 95 14.50 -45.36 24.99
N GLY A 96 14.72 -46.01 23.83
CA GLY A 96 13.75 -46.96 23.25
C GLY A 96 13.72 -47.06 21.71
N SER A 97 14.76 -47.65 21.11
CA SER A 97 14.88 -48.02 19.67
C SER A 97 13.87 -49.12 19.20
N PRO A 98 13.81 -49.51 17.91
CA PRO A 98 13.62 -48.75 16.67
C PRO A 98 12.49 -49.35 15.78
N ALA A 99 11.45 -48.59 15.42
CA ALA A 99 10.43 -49.06 14.49
C ALA A 99 10.86 -48.89 13.02
N LYS A 100 11.43 -49.99 12.48
CA LYS A 100 11.62 -50.39 11.08
C LYS A 100 11.19 -49.40 9.97
N LYS A 101 12.18 -48.99 9.17
CA LYS A 101 12.08 -48.51 7.78
C LYS A 101 11.02 -49.29 6.97
N LYS A 102 10.09 -48.58 6.33
CA LYS A 102 9.53 -48.97 5.03
C LYS A 102 9.66 -47.82 4.05
N SER A 103 10.76 -47.84 3.31
CA SER A 103 10.89 -47.15 2.04
C SER A 103 9.88 -47.72 1.05
N LYS A 104 8.96 -46.89 0.53
CA LYS A 104 8.35 -47.14 -0.78
C LYS A 104 8.81 -46.06 -1.75
N LYS A 105 9.89 -46.39 -2.44
CA LYS A 105 10.31 -45.83 -3.72
C LYS A 105 9.38 -46.37 -4.80
N SER A 106 8.61 -45.50 -5.45
CA SER A 106 7.98 -45.77 -6.76
C SER A 106 7.39 -44.45 -7.27
N LYS A 107 7.51 -44.04 -8.52
CA LYS A 107 8.31 -44.43 -9.67
C LYS A 107 8.13 -43.24 -10.62
N LYS A 108 9.24 -42.67 -11.07
CA LYS A 108 9.30 -41.68 -12.15
C LYS A 108 8.64 -42.30 -13.39
N HIS A 109 7.60 -41.68 -13.94
CA HIS A 109 7.29 -41.83 -15.36
C HIS A 109 7.42 -40.46 -16.00
N ARG A 110 8.50 -40.35 -16.78
CA ARG A 110 8.75 -39.33 -17.78
C ARG A 110 8.55 -40.06 -19.11
N THR A 111 7.67 -39.55 -19.94
CA THR A 111 7.58 -39.75 -21.40
C THR A 111 6.79 -38.51 -21.84
N ALA A 112 7.34 -37.45 -22.44
CA ALA A 112 8.20 -37.29 -23.61
C ALA A 112 7.51 -37.73 -24.92
N GLU A 113 7.42 -36.73 -25.80
CA GLU A 113 6.89 -36.65 -27.18
C GLU A 113 5.37 -36.63 -27.36
#